data_AF-X1MK48-F1
#
_entry.id   AF-X1MK48-F1
#
_cell.length_a   1.000
_cell.length_b   1.000
_cell.length_c   1.000
_cell.angle_alpha   90.00
_cell.angle_beta   90.00
_cell.angle_gamma   90.00
#
_symmetry.space_group_name_H-M   'P 1'
#
loop_
_entity.id
_entity.type
_entity.pdbx_description
1 polymer ?
#
loop_
_entity_poly.entity_id
_entity_poly.type
_entity_poly.pdbx_seq_one_letter_code
_entity_poly.pdbx_strand_id
1 'polypeptide(L)'
;RAIVVVEGPSEVIALPAFAEQIGYSLDRDGISVVPADGNSFSYILRACNNEHFSVLTVVTFDTDALESSNDLLNEAYKAGLINEEIRNAGKNGSAEARQRTLKAIGWIPVIPNFEEEIARIGYLPLILKVIDEAGATQSLENFLTTKNLTNNAHGVAEFLNGSRHGKGLKVPVARAVANEVEIIGHIPDCFDRAIRQAVTLATRG
;
A
#
# COMPACT_ATOMS: atom_id res chain seq x y z
N ARG A 1 1.93 -18.27 11.75
CA ARG A 1 0.97 -17.68 10.77
C ARG A 1 0.88 -16.17 11.00
N ALA A 2 0.74 -15.37 9.95
CA ALA A 2 0.67 -13.91 10.06
C ALA A 2 -0.30 -13.32 9.02
N ILE A 3 -0.63 -12.04 9.15
CA ILE A 3 -1.32 -11.30 8.09
C ILE A 3 -0.57 -10.02 7.73
N VAL A 4 -0.67 -9.61 6.46
CA VAL A 4 -0.24 -8.30 5.97
C VAL A 4 -1.50 -7.49 5.70
N VAL A 5 -1.73 -6.44 6.47
CA VAL A 5 -2.85 -5.53 6.30
C VAL A 5 -2.42 -4.40 5.37
N VAL A 6 -3.18 -4.19 4.30
CA VAL A 6 -2.90 -3.24 3.23
C VAL A 6 -4.12 -2.34 3.01
N GLU A 7 -3.96 -1.20 2.33
CA GLU A 7 -5.08 -0.28 2.12
C GLU A 7 -6.14 -0.83 1.16
N GLY A 8 -5.70 -1.40 0.04
CA GLY A 8 -6.57 -1.62 -1.10
C GLY A 8 -6.39 -2.94 -1.83
N PRO A 9 -7.17 -3.14 -2.89
CA PRO A 9 -7.11 -4.34 -3.72
C PRO A 9 -5.87 -4.40 -4.60
N SER A 10 -5.21 -3.27 -4.89
CA SER A 10 -3.99 -3.26 -5.71
C SER A 10 -2.90 -4.14 -5.07
N GLU A 11 -2.70 -3.95 -3.77
CA GLU A 11 -1.71 -4.65 -2.96
C GLU A 11 -2.09 -6.13 -2.78
N VAL A 12 -3.37 -6.42 -2.52
CA VAL A 12 -3.87 -7.80 -2.42
C VAL A 12 -3.53 -8.62 -3.67
N ILE A 13 -3.56 -7.98 -4.84
CA ILE A 13 -3.25 -8.62 -6.12
C ILE A 13 -1.73 -8.74 -6.34
N ALA A 14 -0.96 -7.69 -6.05
CA ALA A 14 0.45 -7.63 -6.39
C ALA A 14 1.39 -8.31 -5.39
N LEU A 15 1.09 -8.26 -4.08
CA LEU A 15 1.97 -8.78 -3.03
C LEU A 15 2.29 -10.28 -3.16
N PRO A 16 1.34 -11.18 -3.52
CA PRO A 16 1.66 -12.57 -3.75
C PRO A 16 2.73 -12.77 -4.84
N ALA A 17 2.60 -12.06 -5.96
CA ALA A 17 3.55 -12.13 -7.05
C ALA A 17 4.92 -11.54 -6.67
N PHE A 18 4.93 -10.44 -5.90
CA PHE A 18 6.16 -9.91 -5.32
C PHE A 18 6.83 -10.92 -4.38
N ALA A 19 6.08 -11.65 -3.55
CA ALA A 19 6.62 -12.65 -2.64
C ALA A 19 7.27 -13.81 -3.40
N GLU A 20 6.62 -14.31 -4.45
CA GLU A 20 7.14 -15.37 -5.31
C GLU A 20 8.45 -14.94 -5.99
N GLN A 21 8.52 -13.71 -6.48
CA GLN A 21 9.72 -13.14 -7.10
C GLN A 21 10.95 -13.11 -6.16
N ILE A 22 10.76 -12.99 -4.84
CA ILE A 22 11.86 -13.07 -3.85
C ILE A 22 11.99 -14.44 -3.16
N GLY A 23 11.32 -15.47 -3.69
CA GLY A 23 11.46 -16.85 -3.26
C GLY A 23 10.59 -17.25 -2.06
N TYR A 24 9.60 -16.45 -1.69
CA TYR A 24 8.61 -16.78 -0.66
C TYR A 24 7.30 -17.27 -1.28
N SER A 25 6.52 -18.03 -0.50
CA SER A 25 5.17 -18.43 -0.90
C SER A 25 4.25 -18.12 0.25
N LEU A 26 3.45 -17.06 0.13
CA LEU A 26 2.59 -16.58 1.20
C LEU A 26 1.63 -17.68 1.69
N ASP A 27 1.08 -18.47 0.76
CA ASP A 27 0.20 -19.60 1.08
C ASP A 27 0.91 -20.68 1.90
N ARG A 28 2.09 -21.12 1.45
CA ARG A 28 2.89 -22.13 2.16
C ARG A 28 3.34 -21.63 3.53
N ASP A 29 3.69 -20.36 3.61
CA ASP A 29 4.21 -19.73 4.82
C ASP A 29 3.07 -19.30 5.77
N GLY A 30 1.80 -19.52 5.39
CA GLY A 30 0.62 -19.26 6.20
C GLY A 30 0.42 -17.76 6.46
N ILE A 31 0.60 -16.95 5.42
CA ILE A 31 0.48 -15.49 5.43
C ILE A 31 -0.68 -15.09 4.54
N SER A 32 -1.62 -14.31 5.06
CA SER A 32 -2.72 -13.73 4.26
C SER A 32 -2.55 -12.23 4.08
N VAL A 33 -2.84 -11.73 2.87
CA VAL A 33 -2.92 -10.29 2.59
C VAL A 33 -4.37 -9.85 2.73
N VAL A 34 -4.63 -8.86 3.58
CA VAL A 34 -6.00 -8.44 3.94
C VAL A 34 -6.17 -6.94 3.69
N PRO A 35 -7.11 -6.51 2.83
CA PRO A 35 -7.37 -5.09 2.61
C PRO A 35 -8.16 -4.49 3.79
N ALA A 36 -7.83 -3.26 4.17
CA ALA A 36 -8.51 -2.48 5.20
C ALA A 36 -9.67 -1.62 4.66
N ASP A 37 -9.96 -1.69 3.36
CA ASP A 37 -10.90 -0.82 2.63
C ASP A 37 -10.58 0.67 2.83
N GLY A 38 -9.40 1.06 2.33
CA GLY A 38 -8.80 2.36 2.57
C GLY A 38 -8.08 2.38 3.92
N ASN A 39 -8.27 3.44 4.69
CA ASN A 39 -7.53 3.66 5.93
C ASN A 39 -8.11 2.98 7.17
N SER A 40 -9.15 2.14 7.07
CA SER A 40 -9.91 1.68 8.25
C SER A 40 -9.25 0.51 8.99
N PHE A 41 -7.96 0.59 9.35
CA PHE A 41 -7.20 -0.54 9.87
C PHE A 41 -7.68 -1.10 11.23
N SER A 42 -8.33 -0.29 12.07
CA SER A 42 -8.51 -0.62 13.49
C SER A 42 -9.35 -1.86 13.76
N TYR A 43 -10.36 -2.15 12.93
CA TYR A 43 -11.22 -3.33 13.15
C TYR A 43 -10.45 -4.63 12.98
N ILE A 44 -9.57 -4.71 11.96
CA ILE A 44 -8.70 -5.87 11.71
C ILE A 44 -7.71 -6.02 12.86
N LEU A 45 -7.03 -4.92 13.22
CA LEU A 45 -5.98 -4.92 14.22
C LEU A 45 -6.50 -5.27 15.62
N ARG A 46 -7.72 -4.81 15.97
CA ARG A 46 -8.37 -5.21 17.23
C ARG A 46 -8.69 -6.69 17.25
N ALA A 47 -9.21 -7.27 16.16
CA ALA A 47 -9.50 -8.70 16.10
C ALA A 47 -8.22 -9.55 16.20
N CYS A 48 -7.11 -9.06 15.65
CA CYS A 48 -5.84 -9.78 15.64
C CYS A 48 -5.03 -9.63 16.93
N ASN A 49 -5.47 -8.80 17.88
CA ASN A 49 -4.73 -8.56 19.11
C ASN A 49 -4.61 -9.82 20.00
N ASN A 50 -3.71 -9.75 20.99
CA ASN A 50 -3.41 -10.86 21.91
C ASN A 50 -4.60 -11.26 22.81
N GLU A 51 -5.61 -10.42 22.96
CA GLU A 51 -6.80 -10.72 23.75
C GLU A 51 -7.85 -11.47 22.93
N HIS A 52 -7.70 -11.51 21.60
CA HIS A 52 -8.64 -12.10 20.66
C HIS A 52 -7.95 -13.25 19.91
N PHE A 53 -7.73 -13.11 18.59
CA PHE A 53 -7.18 -14.21 17.80
C PHE A 53 -5.66 -14.36 17.90
N SER A 54 -4.95 -13.41 18.51
CA SER A 54 -3.49 -13.43 18.67
C SER A 54 -2.76 -13.68 17.35
N VAL A 55 -3.20 -13.00 16.28
CA VAL A 55 -2.62 -13.15 14.94
C VAL A 55 -1.58 -12.06 14.74
N LEU A 56 -0.37 -12.45 14.34
CA LEU A 56 0.71 -11.50 14.08
C LEU A 56 0.39 -10.66 12.84
N THR A 57 0.50 -9.34 12.95
CA THR A 57 0.14 -8.39 11.89
C THR A 57 1.33 -7.58 11.42
N VAL A 58 1.47 -7.44 10.10
CA VAL A 58 2.28 -6.39 9.45
C VAL A 58 1.31 -5.41 8.80
N VAL A 59 1.58 -4.11 8.84
CA VAL A 59 0.74 -3.08 8.23
C VAL A 59 1.56 -2.27 7.24
N THR A 60 1.06 -2.09 6.03
CA THR A 60 1.56 -1.09 5.09
C THR A 60 0.56 0.06 4.94
N PHE A 61 1.03 1.28 4.75
CA PHE A 61 0.17 2.45 4.55
C PHE A 61 0.80 3.46 3.59
N ASP A 62 -0.03 4.16 2.84
CA ASP A 62 0.34 5.20 1.90
C ASP A 62 0.60 6.51 2.67
N THR A 63 1.71 7.16 2.34
CA THR A 63 2.13 8.40 3.02
C THR A 63 1.39 9.64 2.52
N ASP A 64 0.79 9.61 1.34
CA ASP A 64 -0.06 10.72 0.85
C ASP A 64 -1.33 10.91 1.70
N ALA A 65 -1.87 9.85 2.29
CA ALA A 65 -2.97 9.91 3.23
C ALA A 65 -2.62 10.76 4.48
N LEU A 66 -1.34 10.83 4.84
CA LEU A 66 -0.87 11.66 5.95
C LEU A 66 -0.86 13.14 5.59
N GLU A 67 -0.74 13.54 4.33
CA GLU A 67 -0.68 14.97 3.98
C GLU A 67 -1.96 15.71 4.36
N SER A 68 -3.11 15.04 4.22
CA SER A 68 -4.43 15.65 4.38
C SER A 68 -5.26 15.10 5.54
N SER A 69 -4.88 13.97 6.15
CA SER A 69 -5.71 13.30 7.15
C SER A 69 -4.93 12.76 8.36
N ASN A 70 -5.64 12.69 9.49
CA ASN A 70 -5.20 12.04 10.72
C ASN A 70 -5.76 10.63 10.90
N ASP A 71 -6.44 10.08 9.88
CA ASP A 71 -7.16 8.81 9.99
C ASP A 71 -6.24 7.67 10.39
N LEU A 72 -5.07 7.52 9.78
CA LEU A 72 -4.12 6.45 10.14
C LEU A 72 -3.71 6.51 11.63
N LEU A 73 -3.51 7.71 12.20
CA LEU A 73 -3.26 7.86 13.64
C LEU A 73 -4.48 7.52 14.48
N ASN A 74 -5.67 7.92 14.05
CA ASN A 74 -6.91 7.58 14.74
C ASN A 74 -7.12 6.07 14.75
N GLU A 75 -6.74 5.37 13.70
CA GLU A 75 -6.89 3.92 13.56
C GLU A 75 -5.87 3.17 14.42
N ALA A 76 -4.61 3.64 14.48
CA ALA A 76 -3.64 3.14 15.45
C ALA A 76 -4.12 3.33 16.91
N TYR A 77 -4.73 4.49 17.22
CA TYR A 77 -5.30 4.76 18.54
C TYR A 77 -6.50 3.84 18.85
N LYS A 78 -7.46 3.72 17.93
CA LYS A 78 -8.61 2.82 18.07
C LYS A 78 -8.19 1.35 18.22
N ALA A 79 -7.09 0.95 17.59
CA ALA A 79 -6.50 -0.37 17.73
C ALA A 79 -5.77 -0.59 19.07
N GLY A 80 -5.60 0.45 19.89
CA GLY A 80 -4.87 0.38 21.16
C GLY A 80 -3.35 0.33 20.99
N LEU A 81 -2.82 0.66 19.80
CA LEU A 81 -1.38 0.62 19.52
C LEU A 81 -0.64 1.88 19.97
N ILE A 82 -1.36 2.99 20.10
CA ILE A 82 -0.86 4.24 20.66
C ILE A 82 -1.85 4.77 21.70
N ASN A 83 -1.35 5.55 22.66
CA ASN A 83 -2.18 6.21 23.66
C ASN A 83 -2.72 7.56 23.16
N GLU A 84 -3.60 8.18 23.97
CA GLU A 84 -4.22 9.45 23.64
C GLU A 84 -3.22 10.61 23.50
N GLU A 85 -2.18 10.62 24.35
CA GLU A 85 -1.12 11.65 24.31
C GLU A 85 -0.37 11.63 22.97
N ILE A 86 0.06 10.45 22.52
CA ILE A 86 0.74 10.26 21.24
C ILE A 86 -0.18 10.64 20.08
N ARG A 87 -1.47 10.23 20.12
CA ARG A 87 -2.46 10.61 19.10
C ARG A 87 -2.59 12.14 19.02
N ASN A 88 -2.73 12.81 20.15
CA ASN A 88 -2.93 14.27 20.19
C ASN A 88 -1.68 15.04 19.75
N ALA A 89 -0.49 14.56 20.13
CA ALA A 89 0.78 15.10 19.64
C ALA A 89 0.90 14.96 18.12
N GLY A 90 0.56 13.79 17.57
CA GLY A 90 0.58 13.53 16.13
C GLY A 90 -0.46 14.34 15.36
N LYS A 91 -1.67 14.52 15.90
CA LYS A 91 -2.77 15.27 15.26
C LYS A 91 -2.39 16.72 14.92
N ASN A 92 -1.56 17.33 15.76
CA ASN A 92 -1.08 18.71 15.58
C ASN A 92 0.31 18.77 14.91
N GLY A 93 0.87 17.62 14.53
CA GLY A 93 2.20 17.50 13.92
C GLY A 93 2.16 17.51 12.40
N SER A 94 3.35 17.60 11.79
CA SER A 94 3.53 17.47 10.34
C SER A 94 3.24 16.05 9.84
N ALA A 95 3.10 15.85 8.53
CA ALA A 95 2.95 14.51 7.94
C ALA A 95 4.13 13.59 8.32
N GLU A 96 5.36 14.12 8.35
CA GLU A 96 6.57 13.39 8.74
C GLU A 96 6.57 13.03 10.23
N ALA A 97 6.00 13.87 11.10
CA ALA A 97 5.83 13.54 12.51
C ALA A 97 4.86 12.36 12.68
N ARG A 98 3.75 12.38 11.94
CA ARG A 98 2.75 11.30 11.96
C ARG A 98 3.31 10.00 11.40
N GLN A 99 4.06 10.06 10.30
CA GLN A 99 4.76 8.92 9.72
C GLN A 99 5.76 8.31 10.71
N ARG A 100 6.54 9.14 11.42
CA ARG A 100 7.48 8.65 12.45
C ARG A 100 6.77 7.90 13.57
N THR A 101 5.62 8.40 14.03
CA THR A 101 4.79 7.72 15.03
C THR A 101 4.32 6.35 14.56
N LEU A 102 3.78 6.26 13.33
CA LEU A 102 3.31 4.99 12.76
C LEU A 102 4.46 3.99 12.53
N LYS A 103 5.63 4.47 12.10
CA LYS A 103 6.83 3.63 12.00
C LYS A 103 7.29 3.09 13.36
N ALA A 104 7.15 3.87 14.43
CA ALA A 104 7.55 3.46 15.77
C ALA A 104 6.71 2.28 16.32
N ILE A 105 5.47 2.12 15.84
CA ILE A 105 4.62 0.96 16.13
C ILE A 105 4.77 -0.17 15.10
N GLY A 106 5.77 -0.07 14.20
CA GLY A 106 6.10 -1.12 13.24
C GLY A 106 5.31 -1.09 11.93
N TRP A 107 4.54 -0.03 11.65
CA TRP A 107 3.87 0.12 10.35
C TRP A 107 4.88 0.56 9.28
N ILE A 108 4.72 0.05 8.06
CA ILE A 108 5.66 0.23 6.95
C ILE A 108 5.08 1.24 5.95
N PRO A 109 5.74 2.39 5.71
CA PRO A 109 5.25 3.38 4.77
C PRO A 109 5.51 2.96 3.31
N VAL A 110 4.55 3.29 2.44
CA VAL A 110 4.61 3.26 0.97
C VAL A 110 4.67 4.73 0.51
N ILE A 111 5.65 5.10 -0.33
CA ILE A 111 6.00 6.52 -0.56
C ILE A 111 5.89 6.95 -2.03
N PRO A 112 4.91 7.77 -2.45
CA PRO A 112 3.77 8.24 -1.66
C PRO A 112 2.65 7.21 -1.50
N ASN A 113 2.46 6.34 -2.50
CA ASN A 113 1.43 5.31 -2.58
C ASN A 113 1.87 4.15 -3.48
N PHE A 114 1.08 3.08 -3.54
CA PHE A 114 1.37 1.90 -4.37
C PHE A 114 1.67 2.27 -5.83
N GLU A 115 0.79 3.02 -6.48
CA GLU A 115 0.86 3.28 -7.93
C GLU A 115 2.11 4.05 -8.32
N GLU A 116 2.49 5.05 -7.52
CA GLU A 116 3.69 5.82 -7.82
C GLU A 116 4.97 5.01 -7.57
N GLU A 117 5.01 4.19 -6.51
CA GLU A 117 6.16 3.35 -6.20
C GLU A 117 6.43 2.33 -7.32
N ILE A 118 5.41 1.61 -7.78
CA ILE A 118 5.60 0.67 -8.90
C ILE A 118 6.00 1.39 -10.19
N ALA A 119 5.44 2.57 -10.46
CA ALA A 119 5.76 3.31 -11.67
C ALA A 119 7.23 3.78 -11.67
N ARG A 120 7.75 4.21 -10.52
CA ARG A 120 9.14 4.66 -10.35
C ARG A 120 10.18 3.55 -10.56
N ILE A 121 9.84 2.31 -10.22
CA ILE A 121 10.79 1.18 -10.28
C ILE A 121 10.73 0.37 -11.59
N GLY A 122 10.13 0.94 -12.64
CA GLY A 122 10.19 0.37 -13.99
C GLY A 122 8.86 -0.11 -14.56
N TYR A 123 7.75 -0.07 -13.80
CA TYR A 123 6.43 -0.48 -14.32
C TYR A 123 5.71 0.61 -15.11
N LEU A 124 6.21 1.85 -15.17
CA LEU A 124 5.55 2.95 -15.88
C LEU A 124 5.15 2.60 -17.34
N PRO A 125 6.01 2.01 -18.19
CA PRO A 125 5.62 1.62 -19.55
C PRO A 125 4.46 0.61 -19.58
N LEU A 126 4.45 -0.35 -18.64
CA LEU A 126 3.38 -1.32 -18.50
C LEU A 126 2.06 -0.66 -18.09
N ILE A 127 2.11 0.25 -17.12
CA ILE A 127 0.94 1.02 -16.66
C ILE A 127 0.36 1.83 -17.81
N LEU A 128 1.20 2.51 -18.60
CA LEU A 128 0.76 3.27 -19.76
C LEU A 128 0.12 2.38 -20.84
N LYS A 129 0.68 1.18 -21.07
CA LYS A 129 0.08 0.18 -21.95
C LYS A 129 -1.32 -0.23 -21.48
N VAL A 130 -1.50 -0.51 -20.18
CA VAL A 130 -2.82 -0.85 -19.61
C VAL A 130 -3.82 0.30 -19.78
N ILE A 131 -3.39 1.55 -19.59
CA ILE A 131 -4.23 2.73 -19.80
C ILE A 131 -4.65 2.85 -21.28
N ASP A 132 -3.73 2.60 -22.21
CA ASP A 132 -3.99 2.65 -23.64
C ASP A 132 -4.94 1.55 -24.11
N GLU A 133 -4.70 0.32 -23.69
CA GLU A 133 -5.56 -0.84 -23.99
C GLU A 133 -6.98 -0.68 -23.42
N ALA A 134 -7.13 0.08 -22.33
CA ALA A 134 -8.43 0.43 -21.76
C ALA A 134 -9.12 1.62 -22.46
N GLY A 135 -8.50 2.20 -23.50
CA GLY A 135 -9.02 3.37 -24.22
C GLY A 135 -9.00 4.66 -23.39
N ALA A 136 -8.15 4.73 -22.35
CA ALA A 136 -8.13 5.83 -21.39
C ALA A 136 -7.02 6.87 -21.65
N THR A 137 -6.24 6.74 -22.72
CA THR A 137 -5.13 7.66 -23.09
C THR A 137 -5.58 9.12 -23.13
N GLN A 138 -6.68 9.44 -23.83
CA GLN A 138 -7.19 10.81 -23.88
C GLN A 138 -7.63 11.33 -22.50
N SER A 139 -8.15 10.46 -21.64
CA SER A 139 -8.54 10.83 -20.27
C SER A 139 -7.31 11.15 -19.42
N LEU A 140 -6.23 10.38 -19.57
CA LEU A 140 -4.95 10.66 -18.93
C LEU A 140 -4.39 12.00 -19.41
N GLU A 141 -4.28 12.22 -20.71
CA GLU A 141 -3.74 13.49 -21.27
C GLU A 141 -4.52 14.72 -20.81
N ASN A 142 -5.85 14.63 -20.82
CA ASN A 142 -6.72 15.70 -20.33
C ASN A 142 -6.52 15.95 -18.84
N PHE A 143 -6.38 14.90 -18.04
CA PHE A 143 -6.12 15.01 -16.61
C PHE A 143 -4.78 15.68 -16.33
N LEU A 144 -3.71 15.20 -16.98
CA LEU A 144 -2.36 15.75 -16.83
C LEU A 144 -2.32 17.23 -17.20
N THR A 145 -2.93 17.60 -18.33
CA THR A 145 -3.02 19.00 -18.78
C THR A 145 -3.78 19.86 -17.76
N THR A 146 -4.95 19.40 -17.31
CA THR A 146 -5.80 20.13 -16.35
C THR A 146 -5.11 20.33 -15.01
N LYS A 147 -4.31 19.36 -14.58
CA LYS A 147 -3.58 19.39 -13.30
C LYS A 147 -2.17 19.97 -13.41
N ASN A 148 -1.74 20.37 -14.61
CA ASN A 148 -0.37 20.80 -14.90
C ASN A 148 0.68 19.78 -14.45
N LEU A 149 0.40 18.50 -14.73
CA LEU A 149 1.27 17.35 -14.46
C LEU A 149 1.93 16.86 -15.74
N THR A 150 2.97 16.05 -15.58
CA THR A 150 3.70 15.45 -16.71
C THR A 150 3.41 13.96 -16.80
N ASN A 151 3.61 13.37 -17.98
CA ASN A 151 3.42 11.93 -18.20
C ASN A 151 4.62 11.13 -17.64
N ASN A 152 4.73 11.10 -16.31
CA ASN A 152 5.74 10.38 -15.56
C ASN A 152 5.07 9.60 -14.40
N ALA A 153 5.87 8.92 -13.58
CA ALA A 153 5.36 8.12 -12.46
C ALA A 153 4.38 8.88 -11.55
N HIS A 154 4.74 10.12 -11.18
CA HIS A 154 3.90 10.96 -10.34
C HIS A 154 2.57 11.34 -11.03
N GLY A 155 2.63 11.86 -12.26
CA GLY A 155 1.42 12.26 -12.98
C GLY A 155 0.47 11.11 -13.28
N VAL A 156 1.01 9.93 -13.60
CA VAL A 156 0.22 8.72 -13.83
C VAL A 156 -0.41 8.21 -12.53
N ALA A 157 0.33 8.21 -11.41
CA ALA A 157 -0.22 7.85 -10.11
C ALA A 157 -1.34 8.81 -9.66
N GLU A 158 -1.15 10.12 -9.84
CA GLU A 158 -2.18 11.13 -9.60
C GLU A 158 -3.43 10.90 -10.45
N PHE A 159 -3.27 10.47 -11.71
CA PHE A 159 -4.40 10.12 -12.56
C PHE A 159 -5.17 8.89 -12.02
N LEU A 160 -4.43 7.82 -11.64
CA LEU A 160 -4.99 6.58 -11.10
C LEU A 160 -5.72 6.79 -9.77
N ASN A 161 -5.24 7.71 -8.95
CA ASN A 161 -5.82 8.00 -7.63
C ASN A 161 -6.84 9.16 -7.64
N GLY A 162 -6.73 10.11 -8.56
CA GLY A 162 -7.51 11.34 -8.57
C GLY A 162 -8.72 11.35 -9.49
N SER A 163 -8.77 10.50 -10.52
CA SER A 163 -9.82 10.52 -11.54
C SER A 163 -10.74 9.28 -11.48
N ARG A 164 -12.00 9.41 -11.91
CA ARG A 164 -12.93 8.26 -11.96
C ARG A 164 -12.44 7.17 -12.92
N HIS A 165 -11.91 7.57 -14.09
CA HIS A 165 -11.36 6.63 -15.07
C HIS A 165 -10.11 5.94 -14.52
N GLY A 166 -9.17 6.71 -13.96
CA GLY A 166 -7.96 6.16 -13.35
C GLY A 166 -8.23 5.21 -12.17
N LYS A 167 -9.19 5.55 -11.30
CA LYS A 167 -9.60 4.66 -10.19
C LYS A 167 -10.11 3.31 -10.69
N GLY A 168 -10.81 3.30 -11.83
CA GLY A 168 -11.26 2.08 -12.49
C GLY A 168 -10.12 1.20 -13.04
N LEU A 169 -8.91 1.77 -13.18
CA LEU A 169 -7.73 1.09 -13.73
C LEU A 169 -6.78 0.56 -12.66
N LYS A 170 -6.96 0.89 -11.37
CA LYS A 170 -6.09 0.40 -10.28
C LYS A 170 -5.94 -1.13 -10.27
N VAL A 171 -7.07 -1.84 -10.34
CA VAL A 171 -7.09 -3.31 -10.36
C VAL A 171 -6.48 -3.90 -11.64
N PRO A 172 -6.86 -3.44 -12.87
CA PRO A 172 -6.17 -3.84 -14.09
C PRO A 172 -4.65 -3.63 -14.05
N VAL A 173 -4.20 -2.48 -13.55
CA VAL A 173 -2.78 -2.16 -13.38
C VAL A 173 -2.11 -3.13 -12.42
N ALA A 174 -2.68 -3.36 -11.23
CA ALA A 174 -2.13 -4.30 -10.26
C ALA A 174 -2.01 -5.73 -10.80
N ARG A 175 -2.98 -6.18 -11.61
CA ARG A 175 -2.92 -7.49 -12.28
C ARG A 175 -1.81 -7.55 -13.31
N ALA A 176 -1.66 -6.51 -14.13
CA ALA A 176 -0.58 -6.45 -15.11
C ALA A 176 0.79 -6.49 -14.42
N VAL A 177 0.96 -5.72 -13.34
CA VAL A 177 2.17 -5.71 -12.51
C VAL A 177 2.47 -7.10 -11.95
N ALA A 178 1.46 -7.77 -11.38
CA ALA A 178 1.62 -9.13 -10.84
C ALA A 178 2.06 -10.12 -11.92
N ASN A 179 1.54 -10.01 -13.15
CA ASN A 179 1.88 -10.90 -14.26
C ASN A 179 3.27 -10.65 -14.86
N GLU A 180 3.79 -9.43 -14.73
CA GLU A 180 5.06 -9.00 -15.37
C GLU A 180 6.20 -8.87 -14.36
N VAL A 181 5.98 -9.20 -13.08
CA VAL A 181 6.98 -9.06 -12.02
C VAL A 181 8.26 -9.84 -12.32
N GLU A 182 8.14 -11.06 -12.87
CA GLU A 182 9.30 -11.90 -13.19
C GLU A 182 10.15 -11.31 -14.33
N ILE A 183 9.50 -10.60 -15.26
CA ILE A 183 10.15 -9.99 -16.43
C ILE A 183 10.82 -8.67 -16.03
N ILE A 184 10.13 -7.84 -15.24
CA ILE A 184 10.65 -6.53 -14.80
C ILE A 184 11.68 -6.70 -13.68
N GLY A 185 11.50 -7.68 -12.80
CA GLY A 185 12.47 -8.06 -11.78
C GLY A 185 12.64 -7.10 -10.61
N HIS A 186 11.79 -6.08 -10.49
CA HIS A 186 11.83 -5.07 -9.43
C HIS A 186 10.61 -5.16 -8.51
N ILE A 187 10.84 -4.99 -7.21
CA ILE A 187 9.80 -4.94 -6.17
C ILE A 187 10.03 -3.69 -5.33
N PRO A 188 8.98 -2.97 -4.91
CA PRO A 188 9.16 -1.85 -3.98
C PRO A 188 9.74 -2.30 -2.64
N ASP A 189 10.75 -1.59 -2.13
CA ASP A 189 11.43 -1.91 -0.87
C ASP A 189 10.47 -2.01 0.33
N CYS A 190 9.37 -1.24 0.32
CA CYS A 190 8.34 -1.34 1.35
C CYS A 190 7.67 -2.71 1.37
N PHE A 191 7.38 -3.31 0.22
CA PHE A 191 6.74 -4.61 0.12
C PHE A 191 7.71 -5.76 0.35
N ASP A 192 8.97 -5.68 -0.11
CA ASP A 192 10.00 -6.67 0.27
C ASP A 192 10.16 -6.74 1.80
N ARG A 193 10.26 -5.59 2.47
CA ARG A 193 10.30 -5.53 3.95
C ARG A 193 9.05 -6.10 4.58
N ALA A 194 7.87 -5.76 4.08
CA ALA A 194 6.60 -6.25 4.63
C ALA A 194 6.50 -7.78 4.53
N ILE A 195 6.86 -8.35 3.36
CA ILE A 195 6.87 -9.80 3.13
C ILE A 195 7.87 -10.48 4.07
N ARG A 196 9.12 -10.01 4.14
CA ARG A 196 10.15 -10.59 5.00
C ARG A 196 9.79 -10.53 6.48
N GLN A 197 9.19 -9.42 6.91
CA GLN A 197 8.70 -9.26 8.28
C GLN A 197 7.56 -10.24 8.56
N ALA A 198 6.61 -10.39 7.65
CA ALA A 198 5.50 -11.34 7.79
C ALA A 198 6.00 -12.80 7.86
N VAL A 199 6.96 -13.18 7.01
CA VAL A 199 7.62 -14.50 7.04
C VAL A 199 8.35 -14.74 8.37
N THR A 200 9.10 -13.74 8.84
CA THR A 200 9.80 -13.84 10.13
C THR A 200 8.82 -14.04 11.29
N LEU A 201 7.70 -13.33 11.28
CA LEU A 201 6.64 -13.48 12.27
C LEU A 201 5.97 -14.86 12.16
N ALA A 202 5.65 -15.30 10.94
CA ALA A 202 4.95 -16.56 10.72
C ALA A 202 5.76 -17.80 11.09
N THR A 203 7.09 -17.73 11.05
CA THR A 203 8.02 -18.83 11.36
C THR A 203 8.49 -18.87 12.81
N ARG A 204 8.43 -17.74 13.54
CA ARG A 204 8.85 -17.64 14.95
C ARG A 204 7.70 -17.74 15.96
N GLY A 205 6.46 -17.58 15.52
CA GLY A 205 5.25 -17.77 16.33
C GLY A 205 4.72 -19.19 16.22
#